data_AF-A0A7L3UTX3-F1
#
_entry.id   AF-A0A7L3UTX3-F1
#
_cell.length_a   1.000
_cell.length_b   1.000
_cell.length_c   1.000
_cell.angle_alpha   90.00
_cell.angle_beta   90.00
_cell.angle_gamma   90.00
#
_symmetry.space_group_name_H-M   'P 1'
#
loop_
_entity.id
_entity.type
_entity.pdbx_description
1 polymer ?
#
loop_
_entity_poly.entity_id
_entity_poly.type
_entity_poly.pdbx_seq_one_letter_code
_entity_poly.pdbx_strand_id
1 'polypeptide(L)'
;GKSSVLNAVLGRSAVGVSRAPGRTRYFQTHFLTAQVRLCDCPGLVFPSRAPPELQVLAGVYPIAQLQDPYSAVGFLGSRLALPPLLQLRPPNGPGWTAWELCEAWAEQRGYKTARAARNDVARAANGLLRMAAEGRIRLCLRPPGYSLEKGTKNTPKNSK
;
A
#
# COMPACT_ATOMS: atom_id res chain seq x y z
N GLY A 1 10.25 2.65 7.43
CA GLY A 1 10.18 2.58 8.90
C GLY A 1 11.46 2.95 9.65
N LYS A 2 12.52 3.42 8.99
CA LYS A 2 13.82 3.72 9.62
C LYS A 2 13.73 4.59 10.87
N SER A 3 13.15 5.79 10.77
CA SER A 3 13.06 6.74 11.89
C SER A 3 12.10 6.29 13.00
N SER A 4 11.07 5.52 12.67
CA SER A 4 10.19 4.90 13.67
C SER A 4 10.92 3.85 14.50
N VAL A 5 11.75 3.01 13.86
CA VAL A 5 12.62 2.05 14.54
C VAL A 5 13.63 2.76 15.42
N LEU A 6 14.25 3.85 14.92
CA LEU A 6 15.19 4.65 15.71
C LEU A 6 14.56 5.16 17.02
N ASN A 7 13.36 5.75 16.95
CA ASN A 7 12.65 6.23 18.14
C ASN A 7 12.30 5.10 19.11
N ALA A 8 11.90 3.93 18.59
CA ALA A 8 11.60 2.76 19.41
C ALA A 8 12.86 2.26 20.16
N VAL A 9 14.01 2.20 19.47
CA VAL A 9 15.29 1.80 20.07
C VAL A 9 15.79 2.82 21.09
N LEU A 10 15.62 4.12 20.83
CA LEU A 10 16.01 5.19 21.75
C LEU A 10 15.04 5.36 22.93
N GLY A 11 13.85 4.76 22.88
CA GLY A 11 12.81 4.90 23.91
C GLY A 11 12.20 6.31 24.01
N ARG A 12 12.44 7.19 23.03
CA ARG A 12 11.94 8.57 23.00
C ARG A 12 11.73 9.08 21.57
N SER A 13 10.91 10.12 21.43
CA SER A 13 10.68 10.80 20.14
C SER A 13 11.83 11.73 19.76
N ALA A 14 13.00 11.16 19.44
CA ALA A 14 14.20 11.92 19.08
C ALA A 14 14.16 12.46 17.64
N VAL A 15 13.52 11.74 16.71
CA VAL A 15 13.39 12.15 15.31
C VAL A 15 11.93 12.21 14.88
N GLY A 16 11.62 13.16 14.01
CA GLY A 16 10.28 13.24 13.44
C GLY A 16 10.01 12.12 12.44
N VAL A 17 8.85 11.48 12.58
CA VAL A 17 8.38 10.43 11.67
C VAL A 17 7.30 10.98 10.73
N SER A 18 7.22 10.45 9.52
CA SER A 18 6.15 10.75 8.57
C SER A 18 5.87 9.53 7.71
N ARG A 19 4.65 9.47 7.19
CA ARG A 19 4.24 8.47 6.19
C ARG A 19 4.72 8.84 4.78
N ALA A 20 4.98 10.13 4.55
CA ALA A 20 5.49 10.59 3.26
C ALA A 20 6.99 10.27 3.11
N PRO A 21 7.44 9.96 1.88
CA PRO A 21 8.87 9.79 1.61
C PRO A 21 9.65 11.09 1.87
N GLY A 22 10.95 10.97 2.12
CA GLY A 22 11.85 12.13 2.25
C GLY A 22 11.81 12.89 3.59
N ARG A 23 11.30 12.28 4.67
CA ARG A 23 11.22 12.94 5.99
C ARG A 23 12.59 13.20 6.63
N THR A 24 13.53 12.27 6.53
CA THR A 24 14.92 12.46 6.99
C THR A 24 15.71 13.04 5.83
N ARG A 25 16.18 14.28 5.95
CA ARG A 25 16.90 15.01 4.89
C ARG A 25 18.40 15.11 5.10
N TYR A 26 18.82 15.05 6.35
CA TYR A 26 20.22 15.18 6.74
C TYR A 26 20.67 13.95 7.51
N PHE A 27 21.97 13.70 7.50
CA PHE A 27 22.61 12.72 8.35
C PHE A 27 22.56 13.18 9.82
N GLN A 28 22.27 12.27 10.74
CA GLN A 28 22.06 12.57 12.15
C GLN A 28 22.72 11.49 13.00
N THR A 29 23.12 11.84 14.22
CA THR A 29 23.74 10.91 15.16
C THR A 29 23.06 11.04 16.52
N HIS A 30 22.73 9.89 17.12
CA HIS A 30 22.05 9.80 18.40
C HIS A 30 22.82 8.86 19.32
N PHE A 31 23.14 9.32 20.52
CA PHE A 31 23.71 8.46 21.55
C PHE A 31 22.61 7.56 22.13
N LEU A 32 22.81 6.24 22.01
CA LEU A 32 21.99 5.25 22.72
C LEU A 32 22.54 5.04 24.14
N THR A 33 23.87 5.00 24.25
CA THR A 33 24.62 5.00 25.52
C THR A 33 25.82 5.93 25.39
N ALA A 34 26.62 6.10 26.45
CA ALA A 34 27.87 6.86 26.38
C ALA A 34 28.89 6.29 25.37
N GLN A 35 28.79 5.00 25.04
CA GLN A 35 29.72 4.30 24.15
C GLN A 35 29.12 3.94 22.78
N VAL A 36 27.79 3.90 22.66
CA VAL A 36 27.10 3.47 21.43
C VAL A 36 26.35 4.63 20.79
N ARG A 37 26.63 4.85 19.51
CA ARG A 37 25.96 5.85 18.67
C ARG A 37 25.18 5.17 17.55
N LEU A 38 23.96 5.63 17.33
CA LEU A 38 23.12 5.30 16.19
C LEU A 38 23.19 6.43 15.18
N CYS A 39 23.36 6.10 13.90
CA CYS A 39 23.40 7.06 12.82
C CYS A 39 22.16 6.91 11.93
N ASP A 40 21.46 8.00 11.67
CA ASP A 40 20.30 8.04 10.79
C ASP A 40 20.65 8.83 9.53
N CYS A 41 20.43 8.25 8.35
CA CYS A 41 20.70 8.90 7.06
C CYS A 41 19.41 9.19 6.28
N PRO A 42 19.44 10.03 5.25
CA PRO A 42 18.33 10.16 4.31
C PRO A 42 17.98 8.82 3.65
N GLY A 43 16.70 8.59 3.39
CA GLY A 43 16.26 7.40 2.66
C GLY A 43 16.66 7.50 1.19
N LEU A 44 17.29 6.44 0.66
CA LEU A 44 17.64 6.30 -0.75
C LEU A 44 16.76 5.22 -1.39
N VAL A 45 16.30 5.46 -2.61
CA VAL A 45 15.62 4.46 -3.44
C VAL A 45 16.47 4.21 -4.68
N PHE A 46 16.85 2.95 -4.90
CA PHE A 46 17.58 2.56 -6.11
C PHE A 46 16.62 2.40 -7.30
N PRO A 47 17.11 2.59 -8.54
CA PRO A 47 16.34 2.27 -9.75
C PRO A 47 15.84 0.83 -9.70
N SER A 48 14.53 0.64 -9.87
CA SER A 48 13.87 -0.66 -9.79
C SER A 48 13.25 -1.05 -11.12
N ARG A 49 13.35 -2.34 -11.47
CA ARG A 49 12.64 -2.95 -12.60
C ARG A 49 11.22 -3.39 -12.21
N ALA A 50 10.80 -3.17 -10.97
CA ALA A 50 9.45 -3.50 -10.53
C ALA A 50 8.42 -2.66 -11.29
N PRO A 51 7.20 -3.18 -11.52
CA PRO A 51 6.12 -2.41 -12.13
C PRO A 51 5.85 -1.10 -11.38
N PRO A 52 5.57 0.01 -12.07
CA PRO A 52 5.32 1.31 -11.44
C PRO A 52 4.24 1.25 -10.34
N GLU A 53 3.20 0.44 -10.55
CA GLU A 53 2.10 0.24 -9.60
C GLU A 53 2.60 -0.37 -8.29
N LEU A 54 3.51 -1.34 -8.37
CA LEU A 54 4.11 -1.95 -7.19
C LEU A 54 5.02 -0.95 -6.46
N GLN A 55 5.75 -0.11 -7.20
CA GLN A 55 6.57 0.94 -6.61
C GLN A 55 5.71 1.98 -5.86
N VAL A 56 4.54 2.33 -6.40
CA VAL A 56 3.54 3.17 -5.70
C VAL A 56 3.11 2.51 -4.39
N LEU A 57 2.71 1.24 -4.44
CA LEU A 57 2.25 0.49 -3.26
C LEU A 57 3.35 0.29 -2.22
N ALA A 58 4.62 0.23 -2.65
CA ALA A 58 5.78 0.19 -1.77
C ALA A 58 6.14 1.55 -1.15
N GLY A 59 5.41 2.63 -1.48
CA GLY A 59 5.65 3.96 -0.93
C GLY A 59 6.85 4.69 -1.53
N VAL A 60 7.32 4.28 -2.71
CA VAL A 60 8.40 4.97 -3.44
C VAL A 60 7.91 6.33 -3.94
N TYR A 61 6.70 6.36 -4.51
CA TYR A 61 6.08 7.58 -5.02
C TYR A 61 5.08 8.17 -4.01
N PRO A 62 5.03 9.50 -3.85
CA PRO A 62 4.02 10.14 -3.03
C PRO A 62 2.63 9.99 -3.67
N ILE A 63 1.74 9.21 -3.02
CA ILE A 63 0.38 8.91 -3.51
C ILE A 63 -0.40 10.17 -3.89
N ALA A 64 -0.23 11.27 -3.14
CA ALA A 64 -0.93 12.54 -3.38
C ALA A 64 -0.58 13.22 -4.71
N GLN A 65 0.55 12.86 -5.34
CA GLN A 65 1.05 13.49 -6.56
C GLN A 65 0.91 12.59 -7.79
N LEU A 66 0.27 11.43 -7.65
CA LEU A 66 0.04 10.52 -8.76
C LEU A 66 -0.96 11.12 -9.75
N GLN A 67 -0.55 11.20 -11.02
CA GLN A 67 -1.44 11.59 -12.11
C GLN A 67 -2.46 10.50 -12.41
N ASP A 68 -2.04 9.23 -12.36
CA ASP A 68 -2.89 8.07 -12.55
C ASP A 68 -2.83 7.14 -11.32
N PRO A 69 -3.69 7.34 -10.31
CA PRO A 69 -3.79 6.42 -9.19
C PRO A 69 -4.58 5.14 -9.53
N TYR A 70 -5.33 5.11 -10.64
CA TYR A 70 -6.27 4.05 -10.96
C TYR A 70 -5.55 2.76 -11.38
N SER A 71 -4.45 2.88 -12.14
CA SER A 71 -3.61 1.73 -12.51
C SER A 71 -3.09 0.98 -11.27
N ALA A 72 -2.68 1.69 -10.22
CA ALA A 72 -2.24 1.07 -8.96
C ALA A 72 -3.41 0.41 -8.20
N VAL A 73 -4.61 0.98 -8.25
CA VAL A 73 -5.81 0.35 -7.69
C VAL A 73 -6.20 -0.90 -8.48
N GLY A 74 -6.13 -0.86 -9.81
CA GLY A 74 -6.35 -2.03 -10.67
C GLY A 74 -5.34 -3.14 -10.39
N PHE A 75 -4.06 -2.78 -10.19
CA PHE A 75 -3.03 -3.73 -9.79
C PHE A 75 -3.34 -4.41 -8.45
N LEU A 76 -3.86 -3.67 -7.46
CA LEU A 76 -4.36 -4.24 -6.21
C LEU A 76 -5.57 -5.15 -6.44
N GLY A 77 -6.57 -4.69 -7.19
CA GLY A 77 -7.82 -5.42 -7.46
C GLY A 77 -7.61 -6.71 -8.24
N SER A 78 -6.60 -6.77 -9.11
CA SER A 78 -6.24 -8.01 -9.84
C SER A 78 -5.61 -9.08 -8.94
N ARG A 79 -5.10 -8.71 -7.75
CA ARG A 79 -4.38 -9.62 -6.84
C ARG A 79 -5.13 -9.91 -5.54
N LEU A 80 -6.08 -9.06 -5.20
CA LEU A 80 -6.89 -9.15 -4.00
C LEU A 80 -8.36 -9.10 -4.38
N ALA A 81 -9.18 -9.93 -3.74
CA ALA A 81 -10.63 -9.83 -3.84
C ALA A 81 -11.11 -8.59 -3.05
N LEU A 82 -10.85 -7.40 -3.59
CA LEU A 82 -11.19 -6.13 -2.95
C LEU A 82 -12.70 -5.92 -2.71
N PRO A 83 -13.61 -6.29 -3.65
CA PRO A 83 -15.04 -6.11 -3.42
C PRO A 83 -15.58 -6.77 -2.15
N PRO A 84 -15.36 -8.07 -1.91
CA PRO A 84 -15.81 -8.69 -0.65
C PRO A 84 -15.03 -8.17 0.56
N LEU A 85 -13.73 -7.85 0.41
CA LEU A 85 -12.91 -7.33 1.51
C LEU A 85 -13.41 -5.97 2.01
N LEU A 86 -13.85 -5.11 1.10
CA LEU A 86 -14.34 -3.75 1.39
C LEU A 86 -15.87 -3.69 1.51
N GLN A 87 -16.57 -4.81 1.28
CA GLN A 87 -18.03 -4.91 1.27
C GLN A 87 -18.66 -3.93 0.26
N LEU A 88 -18.08 -3.86 -0.94
CA LEU A 88 -18.55 -2.99 -2.01
C LEU A 88 -19.85 -3.53 -2.61
N ARG A 89 -20.77 -2.61 -2.94
CA ARG A 89 -21.94 -2.95 -3.76
C ARG A 89 -21.49 -3.27 -5.20
N PRO A 90 -22.02 -4.33 -5.82
CA PRO A 90 -21.63 -4.70 -7.18
C PRO A 90 -21.94 -3.56 -8.17
N PRO A 91 -21.10 -3.39 -9.20
CA PRO A 91 -21.34 -2.41 -10.25
C PRO A 91 -22.57 -2.81 -11.06
N ASN A 92 -23.24 -1.81 -11.66
CA ASN A 92 -24.37 -2.05 -12.57
C ASN A 92 -23.92 -2.56 -13.96
N GLY A 93 -22.61 -2.52 -14.23
CA GLY A 93 -22.00 -2.84 -15.53
C GLY A 93 -21.48 -4.28 -15.66
N PRO A 94 -20.69 -4.55 -16.71
CA PRO A 94 -20.27 -5.90 -17.09
C PRO A 94 -19.23 -6.53 -16.13
N GLY A 95 -18.68 -5.78 -15.17
CA GLY A 95 -17.87 -6.34 -14.09
C GLY A 95 -16.70 -5.46 -13.67
N TRP A 96 -16.13 -5.80 -12.50
CA TRP A 96 -15.18 -4.97 -11.77
C TRP A 96 -14.00 -4.44 -12.57
N THR A 97 -13.98 -3.12 -12.75
CA THR A 97 -12.81 -2.37 -13.23
C THR A 97 -12.16 -1.55 -12.10
N ALA A 98 -10.95 -1.04 -12.33
CA ALA A 98 -10.32 -0.11 -11.40
C ALA A 98 -11.19 1.14 -11.12
N TRP A 99 -11.89 1.62 -12.15
CA TRP A 99 -12.81 2.74 -12.04
C TRP A 99 -14.02 2.38 -11.16
N GLU A 100 -14.68 1.27 -11.45
CA GLU A 100 -15.85 0.80 -10.70
C GLU A 100 -15.51 0.51 -9.23
N LEU A 101 -14.33 -0.05 -8.96
CA LEU A 101 -13.83 -0.24 -7.58
C LEU A 101 -13.74 1.10 -6.84
N CYS A 102 -13.17 2.12 -7.48
CA CYS A 102 -13.04 3.44 -6.88
C CYS A 102 -14.39 4.14 -6.76
N GLU A 103 -15.29 3.97 -7.73
CA GLU A 103 -16.63 4.55 -7.72
C GLU A 103 -17.50 3.94 -6.62
N ALA A 104 -17.54 2.61 -6.50
CA ALA A 104 -18.26 1.92 -5.44
C ALA A 104 -17.71 2.31 -4.05
N TRP A 105 -16.39 2.48 -3.93
CA TRP A 105 -15.77 2.97 -2.70
C TRP A 105 -16.14 4.43 -2.40
N ALA A 106 -16.15 5.30 -3.42
CA ALA A 106 -16.58 6.69 -3.29
C ALA A 106 -18.03 6.77 -2.83
N GLU A 107 -18.92 5.96 -3.40
CA GLU A 107 -20.33 5.90 -3.04
C GLU A 107 -20.52 5.45 -1.59
N GLN A 108 -19.89 4.35 -1.17
CA GLN A 108 -19.96 3.84 0.20
C GLN A 108 -19.45 4.84 1.23
N ARG A 109 -18.43 5.65 0.89
CA ARG A 109 -17.86 6.68 1.76
C ARG A 109 -18.56 8.04 1.65
N GLY A 110 -19.53 8.19 0.76
CA GLY A 110 -20.20 9.47 0.49
C GLY A 110 -19.27 10.53 -0.11
N TYR A 111 -18.21 10.12 -0.82
CA TYR A 111 -17.30 11.06 -1.47
C TYR A 111 -17.95 11.62 -2.73
N LYS A 112 -18.24 12.92 -2.69
CA LYS A 112 -18.88 13.66 -3.79
C LYS A 112 -18.02 14.83 -4.24
N THR A 113 -18.02 15.08 -5.54
CA THR A 113 -17.40 16.24 -6.16
C THR A 113 -18.22 17.50 -5.90
N ALA A 114 -17.55 18.62 -5.64
CA ALA A 114 -18.21 19.86 -5.24
C ALA A 114 -19.14 20.46 -6.32
N ARG A 115 -18.77 20.34 -7.61
CA ARG A 115 -19.52 20.98 -8.71
C ARG A 115 -20.73 20.18 -9.19
N ALA A 116 -20.60 18.85 -9.30
CA ALA A 116 -21.57 18.03 -10.01
C ALA A 116 -22.24 16.96 -9.13
N ALA A 117 -21.92 16.92 -7.83
CA ALA A 117 -22.39 15.90 -6.89
C ALA A 117 -22.18 14.44 -7.38
N ARG A 118 -21.24 14.24 -8.31
CA ARG A 118 -20.81 12.91 -8.78
C ARG A 118 -19.88 12.28 -7.77
N ASN A 119 -19.80 10.96 -7.76
CA ASN A 119 -18.85 10.21 -6.93
C ASN A 119 -17.42 10.68 -7.21
N ASP A 120 -16.67 11.03 -6.16
CA ASP A 120 -15.28 11.49 -6.28
C ASP A 120 -14.32 10.28 -6.31
N VAL A 121 -14.12 9.78 -7.53
CA VAL A 121 -13.32 8.60 -7.83
C VAL A 121 -11.83 8.82 -7.52
N ALA A 122 -11.32 10.04 -7.74
CA ALA A 122 -9.92 10.38 -7.49
C ALA A 122 -9.58 10.37 -5.98
N ARG A 123 -10.49 10.92 -5.17
CA ARG A 123 -10.38 10.87 -3.70
C ARG A 123 -10.48 9.44 -3.19
N ALA A 124 -11.39 8.64 -3.77
CA ALA A 124 -11.52 7.22 -3.43
C ALA A 124 -10.26 6.42 -3.75
N ALA A 125 -9.69 6.59 -4.96
CA ALA A 125 -8.45 5.93 -5.37
C ALA A 125 -7.28 6.26 -4.42
N ASN A 126 -7.10 7.54 -4.10
CA ASN A 126 -6.11 7.99 -3.10
C ASN A 126 -6.32 7.32 -1.74
N GLY A 127 -7.57 7.21 -1.29
CA GLY A 127 -7.93 6.54 -0.05
C GLY A 127 -7.57 5.05 -0.04
N LEU A 128 -7.92 4.33 -1.10
CA LEU A 128 -7.61 2.90 -1.27
C LEU A 128 -6.10 2.65 -1.25
N LEU A 129 -5.32 3.43 -2.00
CA LEU A 129 -3.86 3.30 -2.04
C LEU A 129 -3.23 3.60 -0.68
N ARG A 130 -3.73 4.60 0.06
CA ARG A 130 -3.27 4.89 1.43
C ARG A 130 -3.58 3.76 2.39
N MET A 131 -4.77 3.15 2.30
CA MET A 131 -5.10 1.98 3.11
C MET A 131 -4.19 0.79 2.82
N ALA A 132 -3.79 0.59 1.57
CA ALA A 132 -2.81 -0.42 1.20
C ALA A 132 -1.41 -0.11 1.77
N ALA A 133 -0.93 1.13 1.59
CA ALA A 133 0.38 1.55 2.12
C ALA A 133 0.44 1.52 3.67
N GLU A 134 -0.68 1.72 4.35
CA GLU A 134 -0.80 1.58 5.81
C GLU A 134 -0.93 0.12 6.28
N GLY A 135 -1.06 -0.85 5.36
CA GLY A 135 -1.24 -2.26 5.69
C GLY A 135 -2.64 -2.62 6.20
N ARG A 136 -3.63 -1.73 6.04
CA ARG A 136 -5.06 -2.06 6.27
C ARG A 136 -5.58 -3.00 5.20
N ILE A 137 -5.15 -2.77 3.96
CA ILE A 137 -5.28 -3.72 2.85
C ILE A 137 -3.91 -4.37 2.68
N ARG A 138 -3.82 -5.68 2.89
CA ARG A 138 -2.55 -6.40 2.89
C ARG A 138 -2.33 -7.08 1.54
N LEU A 139 -1.39 -6.54 0.76
CA LEU A 139 -0.87 -7.22 -0.43
C LEU A 139 0.33 -8.08 -0.02
N CYS A 140 0.25 -9.38 -0.24
CA CYS A 140 1.36 -10.31 -0.03
C CYS A 140 1.81 -10.88 -1.38
N LEU A 141 3.08 -10.71 -1.71
CA LEU A 141 3.70 -11.33 -2.88
C LEU A 141 4.34 -12.65 -2.47
N ARG A 142 4.09 -13.71 -3.24
CA ARG A 142 4.76 -14.99 -3.05
C ARG A 142 6.14 -14.95 -3.71
N PRO A 143 7.16 -15.59 -3.13
CA PRO A 143 8.45 -15.69 -3.78
C PRO A 143 8.34 -16.49 -5.08
N PRO A 144 9.25 -16.27 -6.05
CA PRO A 144 9.31 -17.08 -7.26
C PRO A 144 9.38 -18.58 -6.93
N GLY A 145 8.63 -19.40 -7.66
CA GLY A 145 8.61 -20.86 -7.47
C GLY A 145 7.73 -21.38 -6.32
N TYR A 146 7.23 -20.52 -5.43
CA TYR A 146 6.46 -20.95 -4.25
C TYR A 146 5.19 -21.74 -4.56
N SER A 147 4.53 -21.46 -5.69
CA SER A 147 3.30 -22.16 -6.09
C SER A 147 3.55 -23.50 -6.78
N LEU A 148 4.78 -23.78 -7.23
CA LEU A 148 5.11 -25.02 -7.95
C LEU A 148 5.21 -26.22 -7.00
N GLU A 149 5.62 -26.01 -5.75
CA GLU A 149 5.81 -27.10 -4.78
C GLU A 149 4.51 -27.66 -4.16
N LYS A 150 3.36 -27.01 -4.35
CA LYS A 150 2.09 -27.42 -3.72
C LYS A 150 1.28 -28.46 -4.50
N GLY A 151 1.80 -28.95 -5.64
CA GLY A 151 1.07 -29.85 -6.54
C GLY A 151 0.93 -31.32 -6.10
N THR A 152 1.56 -31.78 -5.02
CA THR A 152 1.67 -33.22 -4.71
C THR A 152 0.93 -33.72 -3.47
N LYS A 153 0.17 -32.89 -2.72
CA LYS A 153 -0.42 -33.33 -1.44
C LYS A 153 -1.95 -33.42 -1.34
N ASN A 154 -2.70 -33.16 -2.41
CA ASN A 154 -4.17 -33.26 -2.38
C ASN A 154 -4.69 -34.26 -3.42
N THR A 155 -4.41 -35.55 -3.22
CA THR A 155 -5.30 -36.60 -3.73
C THR A 155 -6.14 -37.07 -2.54
N PRO A 156 -7.47 -36.86 -2.53
CA PRO A 156 -8.30 -37.44 -1.49
C PRO A 156 -8.23 -38.96 -1.64
N LYS A 157 -7.77 -39.65 -0.59
CA LYS A 157 -7.92 -41.10 -0.49
C LYS A 157 -9.42 -41.40 -0.42
N ASN A 158 -9.97 -41.97 -1.49
CA ASN A 158 -11.26 -42.63 -1.46
C ASN A 158 -11.24 -43.68 -0.35
N SER A 159 -11.97 -43.45 0.74
CA SER A 159 -12.35 -44.50 1.69
C SER A 159 -13.74 -45.01 1.30
N LYS A 160 -13.79 -46.32 1.13
CA LYS A 160 -14.96 -47.16 0.89
C LYS A 160 -16.09 -46.92 1.89
#